data_AF-A0A2M6ZWZ4-F1
#
_entry.id   AF-A0A2M6ZWZ4-F1
#
_cell.length_a   1.000
_cell.length_b   1.000
_cell.length_c   1.000
_cell.angle_alpha   90.00
_cell.angle_beta   90.00
_cell.angle_gamma   90.00
#
_symmetry.space_group_name_H-M   'P 1'
#
loop_
_entity.id
_entity.type
_entity.pdbx_description
1 polymer ?
#
loop_
_entity_poly.entity_id
_entity_poly.type
_entity_poly.pdbx_seq_one_letter_code
_entity_poly.pdbx_strand_id
1 'polypeptide(L)'
;EDALRRGLDVDDFAPRLSFFLSNGTKIFEEAAKYRAARRLWAKIMKERFGAKKPASMFLRFTSVWGGSNCQVQEPEVNLIRGAYGVLAEALGGAQGMLHPAMDEAYAIPTEKTHRLALRTQQICAYETGITKTVDPLGGSYYVEALTD
;
A
#
# COMPACT_ATOMS: atom_id res chain seq x y z
N GLU A 1 -15.08 -8.66 15.81
CA GLU A 1 -16.28 -8.98 16.63
C GLU A 1 -16.47 -10.49 16.78
N ASP A 2 -16.47 -11.28 15.70
CA ASP A 2 -16.61 -12.74 15.79
C ASP A 2 -15.57 -13.43 16.66
N ALA A 3 -14.31 -13.03 16.56
CA ALA A 3 -13.23 -13.54 17.42
C ALA A 3 -13.50 -13.25 18.91
N LEU A 4 -14.01 -12.05 19.24
CA LEU A 4 -14.39 -11.68 20.61
C LEU A 4 -15.57 -12.50 21.10
N ARG A 5 -16.58 -12.74 20.25
CA ARG A 5 -17.72 -13.61 20.56
C ARG A 5 -17.29 -15.06 20.86
N ARG A 6 -16.17 -15.50 20.29
CA ARG A 6 -15.53 -16.80 20.56
C ARG A 6 -14.60 -16.78 21.78
N GLY A 7 -14.53 -15.67 22.52
CA GLY A 7 -13.75 -15.53 23.75
C GLY A 7 -12.28 -15.18 23.57
N LEU A 8 -11.83 -14.82 22.36
CA LEU A 8 -10.45 -14.35 22.13
C LEU A 8 -10.30 -12.90 22.56
N ASP A 9 -9.22 -12.57 23.28
CA ASP A 9 -8.85 -11.18 23.55
C ASP A 9 -8.36 -10.52 22.25
N VAL A 10 -8.74 -9.26 22.02
CA VAL A 10 -8.34 -8.50 20.83
C VAL A 10 -6.82 -8.44 20.67
N ASP A 11 -6.10 -8.32 21.78
CA ASP A 11 -4.65 -8.16 21.80
C ASP A 11 -3.88 -9.46 21.56
N ASP A 12 -4.57 -10.59 21.49
CA ASP A 12 -3.96 -11.88 21.19
C ASP A 12 -3.90 -12.15 19.68
N PHE A 13 -4.82 -11.60 18.89
CA PHE A 13 -4.88 -11.84 17.44
C PHE A 13 -4.67 -10.59 16.59
N ALA A 14 -5.06 -9.39 17.04
CA ALA A 14 -4.91 -8.17 16.25
C ALA A 14 -3.46 -7.90 15.79
N PRO A 15 -2.41 -8.14 16.61
CA PRO A 15 -1.02 -8.04 16.17
C PRO A 15 -0.61 -9.02 15.07
N ARG A 16 -1.49 -9.92 14.62
CA ARG A 16 -1.28 -10.82 13.47
C ARG A 16 -2.12 -10.46 12.25
N LEU A 17 -3.00 -9.47 12.35
CA LEU A 17 -3.78 -8.99 11.22
C LEU A 17 -2.93 -8.18 10.25
N SER A 18 -3.16 -8.41 8.97
CA SER A 18 -2.61 -7.63 7.86
C SER A 18 -3.71 -7.33 6.85
N PHE A 19 -3.53 -6.25 6.10
CA PHE A 19 -4.47 -5.77 5.11
C PHE A 19 -3.89 -5.90 3.70
N PHE A 20 -4.79 -6.02 2.73
CA PHE A 20 -4.44 -5.98 1.32
C PHE A 20 -5.25 -4.87 0.67
N LEU A 21 -4.57 -3.88 0.10
CA LEU A 21 -5.20 -2.67 -0.44
C LEU A 21 -4.83 -2.51 -1.92
N SER A 22 -5.77 -2.04 -2.73
CA SER A 22 -5.52 -1.70 -4.13
C SER A 22 -5.02 -0.26 -4.25
N ASN A 23 -4.12 -0.02 -5.20
CA ASN A 23 -3.54 1.27 -5.53
C ASN A 23 -3.93 1.69 -6.97
N GLY A 24 -4.44 2.90 -7.12
CA GLY A 24 -4.79 3.51 -8.40
C GLY A 24 -3.66 4.31 -9.04
N THR A 25 -4.04 5.25 -9.90
CA THR A 25 -3.13 6.11 -10.67
C THR A 25 -2.84 7.45 -10.01
N LYS A 26 -3.58 7.80 -8.94
CA LYS A 26 -3.56 9.12 -8.33
C LYS A 26 -2.63 9.17 -7.11
N ILE A 27 -1.34 9.39 -7.36
CA ILE A 27 -0.25 9.27 -6.37
C ILE A 27 -0.59 9.86 -4.99
N PHE A 28 -1.06 11.10 -4.92
CA PHE A 28 -1.32 11.78 -3.64
C PHE A 28 -2.59 11.29 -2.94
N GLU A 29 -3.67 11.00 -3.69
CA GLU A 29 -4.89 10.43 -3.12
C GLU A 29 -4.62 9.03 -2.56
N GLU A 30 -3.78 8.25 -3.23
CA GLU A 30 -3.37 6.92 -2.78
C GLU A 30 -2.51 6.98 -1.51
N ALA A 31 -1.52 7.87 -1.47
CA ALA A 31 -0.72 8.11 -0.27
C ALA A 31 -1.60 8.58 0.91
N ALA A 32 -2.50 9.53 0.68
CA ALA A 32 -3.45 10.02 1.67
C ALA A 32 -4.37 8.91 2.18
N LYS A 33 -4.92 8.07 1.29
CA LYS A 33 -5.75 6.91 1.65
C LYS A 33 -5.04 5.96 2.61
N TYR A 34 -3.75 5.65 2.37
CA TYR A 34 -2.99 4.77 3.27
C TYR A 34 -2.75 5.40 4.65
N ARG A 35 -2.46 6.71 4.69
CA ARG A 35 -2.29 7.47 5.95
C ARG A 35 -3.60 7.51 6.74
N ALA A 36 -4.71 7.82 6.06
CA ALA A 36 -6.05 7.86 6.64
C ALA A 36 -6.47 6.48 7.17
N ALA A 37 -6.23 5.41 6.41
CA ALA A 37 -6.53 4.05 6.82
C ALA A 37 -5.82 3.66 8.12
N ARG A 38 -4.53 3.99 8.26
CA ARG A 38 -3.77 3.73 9.50
C ARG A 38 -4.38 4.46 10.70
N ARG A 39 -4.71 5.75 10.55
CA ARG A 39 -5.32 6.57 11.60
C ARG A 39 -6.69 6.04 12.01
N LEU A 40 -7.51 5.69 11.03
CA LEU A 40 -8.84 5.13 11.25
C LEU A 40 -8.76 3.77 11.96
N TRP A 41 -7.88 2.87 11.53
CA TRP A 41 -7.70 1.57 12.16
C TRP A 41 -7.25 1.70 13.62
N ALA A 42 -6.25 2.53 13.90
CA ALA A 42 -5.78 2.76 15.26
C ALA A 42 -6.90 3.28 16.17
N LYS A 43 -7.70 4.23 15.66
CA LYS A 43 -8.87 4.76 16.37
C LYS A 43 -9.92 3.68 16.66
N ILE A 44 -10.29 2.88 15.66
CA ILE A 44 -11.25 1.78 15.82
C ILE A 44 -10.76 0.77 16.85
N MET A 45 -9.51 0.32 16.74
CA MET A 45 -8.94 -0.67 17.65
C MET A 45 -8.89 -0.18 19.09
N LYS A 46 -8.55 1.10 19.30
CA LYS A 46 -8.49 1.71 20.63
C LYS A 46 -9.87 1.98 21.21
N GLU A 47 -10.74 2.66 20.47
CA GLU A 47 -12.00 3.19 20.99
C GLU A 47 -13.13 2.16 20.99
N ARG A 48 -13.27 1.37 19.91
CA ARG A 48 -14.36 0.39 19.78
C ARG A 48 -13.99 -0.95 20.43
N PHE A 49 -12.76 -1.40 20.25
CA PHE A 49 -12.32 -2.72 20.71
C PHE A 49 -11.48 -2.71 21.99
N GLY A 50 -11.13 -1.52 22.51
CA GLY A 50 -10.41 -1.40 23.77
C GLY A 50 -9.01 -2.01 23.77
N ALA A 51 -8.39 -2.13 22.59
CA ALA A 51 -7.05 -2.71 22.46
C ALA A 51 -6.04 -1.93 23.30
N LYS A 52 -5.19 -2.64 24.05
CA LYS A 52 -4.20 -2.06 24.97
C LYS A 52 -2.79 -2.16 24.39
N LYS A 53 -2.48 -3.21 23.63
CA LYS A 53 -1.18 -3.36 22.98
C LYS A 53 -1.07 -2.41 21.78
N PRO A 54 -0.03 -1.57 21.68
CA PRO A 54 0.18 -0.70 20.52
C PRO A 54 0.21 -1.47 19.18
N ALA A 55 0.78 -2.68 19.19
CA ALA A 55 0.85 -3.53 18.00
C ALA A 55 -0.52 -3.92 17.42
N SER A 56 -1.56 -3.97 18.26
CA SER A 56 -2.95 -4.22 17.82
C SER A 56 -3.53 -3.05 17.03
N MET A 57 -2.97 -1.85 17.20
CA MET A 57 -3.38 -0.63 16.50
C MET A 57 -2.60 -0.40 15.19
N PHE A 58 -1.65 -1.27 14.85
CA PHE A 58 -0.89 -1.15 13.61
C PHE A 58 -1.67 -1.73 12.44
N LEU A 59 -2.00 -0.88 11.46
CA LEU A 59 -2.44 -1.34 10.14
C LEU A 59 -1.19 -1.61 9.30
N ARG A 60 -0.81 -2.89 9.21
CA ARG A 60 0.22 -3.36 8.27
C ARG A 60 -0.47 -3.83 7.01
N PHE A 61 0.01 -3.38 5.85
CA PHE A 61 -0.63 -3.70 4.59
C PHE A 61 0.35 -4.02 3.49
N THR A 62 -0.09 -4.91 2.61
CA THR A 62 0.46 -5.09 1.28
C THR A 62 -0.43 -4.34 0.31
N SER A 63 0.18 -3.63 -0.64
CA SER A 63 -0.52 -2.93 -1.70
C SER A 63 -0.29 -3.62 -3.04
N VAL A 64 -1.28 -3.54 -3.93
CA VAL A 64 -1.15 -3.92 -5.33
C VAL A 64 -1.54 -2.74 -6.22
N TRP A 65 -0.70 -2.41 -7.20
CA TRP A 65 -1.12 -1.49 -8.25
C TRP A 65 -2.15 -2.19 -9.14
N GLY A 66 -3.36 -1.61 -9.20
CA GLY A 66 -4.52 -2.30 -9.77
C GLY A 66 -4.31 -2.64 -11.24
N GLY A 67 -4.40 -3.93 -11.59
CA GLY A 67 -4.31 -4.41 -12.98
C GLY A 67 -5.39 -3.80 -13.89
N SER A 68 -6.50 -3.31 -13.33
CA SER A 68 -7.51 -2.53 -14.06
C SER A 68 -6.98 -1.22 -14.66
N ASN A 69 -5.80 -0.76 -14.24
CA ASN A 69 -5.14 0.42 -14.80
C ASN A 69 -4.26 0.08 -16.03
N CYS A 70 -4.00 -1.21 -16.29
CA CYS A 70 -3.20 -1.65 -17.42
C CYS A 70 -4.00 -1.56 -18.73
N GLN A 71 -3.30 -1.25 -19.82
CA GLN A 71 -3.86 -1.22 -21.17
C GLN A 71 -3.27 -2.36 -22.01
N VAL A 72 -4.08 -2.94 -22.91
CA VAL A 72 -3.61 -3.94 -23.89
C VAL A 72 -2.79 -3.27 -24.98
N GLN A 73 -3.17 -2.04 -25.36
CA GLN A 73 -2.47 -1.24 -26.35
C GLN A 73 -1.20 -0.66 -25.72
N GLU A 74 -0.08 -0.79 -26.43
CA GLU A 74 1.23 -0.29 -26.00
C GLU A 74 1.58 -0.74 -24.57
N PRO A 75 1.67 -2.07 -24.32
CA PRO A 75 1.83 -2.61 -22.98
C PRO A 75 3.09 -2.07 -22.27
N GLU A 76 4.13 -1.69 -23.01
CA GLU A 76 5.35 -1.05 -22.50
C GLU A 76 5.04 0.18 -21.63
N VAL A 77 3.99 0.93 -21.98
CA VAL A 77 3.56 2.13 -21.23
C VAL A 77 3.05 1.76 -19.84
N ASN A 78 2.58 0.53 -19.62
CA ASN A 78 2.18 0.06 -18.29
C ASN A 78 3.36 0.01 -17.30
N LEU A 79 4.62 -0.13 -17.77
CA LEU A 79 5.79 0.00 -16.89
C LEU A 79 5.86 1.40 -16.26
N ILE A 80 5.63 2.43 -17.07
CA ILE A 80 5.66 3.83 -16.62
C ILE A 80 4.49 4.09 -15.66
N ARG A 81 3.28 3.64 -16.04
CA ARG A 81 2.08 3.79 -15.20
C ARG A 81 2.28 3.15 -13.83
N GLY A 82 2.76 1.92 -13.79
CA GLY A 82 2.93 1.24 -12.52
C GLY A 82 4.19 1.68 -11.76
N ALA A 83 5.18 2.33 -12.38
CA ALA A 83 6.26 3.02 -11.66
C ALA A 83 5.72 4.16 -10.78
N TYR A 84 4.72 4.91 -11.26
CA TYR A 84 4.00 5.88 -10.42
C TYR A 84 3.20 5.20 -9.31
N GLY A 85 2.65 4.01 -9.60
CA GLY A 85 2.03 3.15 -8.60
C GLY A 85 2.98 2.79 -7.47
N VAL A 86 4.17 2.26 -7.80
CA VAL A 86 5.22 1.91 -6.84
C VAL A 86 5.63 3.13 -6.01
N LEU A 87 5.77 4.30 -6.64
CA LEU A 87 6.05 5.55 -5.94
C LEU A 87 4.95 5.89 -4.93
N ALA A 88 3.68 5.79 -5.31
CA ALA A 88 2.56 6.04 -4.41
C ALA A 88 2.53 5.07 -3.21
N GLU A 89 2.84 3.79 -3.43
CA GLU A 89 2.92 2.77 -2.36
C GLU A 89 4.07 3.06 -1.39
N ALA A 90 5.22 3.47 -1.92
CA ALA A 90 6.38 3.84 -1.13
C ALA A 90 6.10 5.09 -0.26
N LEU A 91 5.56 6.15 -0.87
CA LEU A 91 5.13 7.36 -0.16
C LEU A 91 4.02 7.08 0.85
N GLY A 92 3.13 6.13 0.53
CA GLY A 92 2.05 5.67 1.39
C GLY A 92 2.49 4.81 2.57
N GLY A 93 3.73 4.33 2.59
CA GLY A 93 4.27 3.50 3.67
C GLY A 93 3.77 2.06 3.64
N ALA A 94 3.69 1.43 2.46
CA ALA A 94 3.35 0.01 2.31
C ALA A 94 4.44 -0.91 2.91
N GLN A 95 4.02 -2.05 3.50
CA GLN A 95 4.94 -3.07 4.03
C GLN A 95 5.28 -4.15 2.99
N GLY A 96 4.41 -4.33 1.99
CA GLY A 96 4.68 -5.15 0.82
C GLY A 96 4.07 -4.52 -0.42
N MET A 97 4.69 -4.72 -1.56
CA MET A 97 4.28 -4.17 -2.85
C MET A 97 4.14 -5.31 -3.85
N LEU A 98 2.99 -5.39 -4.49
CA LEU A 98 2.75 -6.24 -5.64
C LEU A 98 2.60 -5.34 -6.86
N HIS A 99 3.65 -5.29 -7.66
CA HIS A 99 3.64 -4.51 -8.89
C HIS A 99 3.41 -5.47 -10.07
N PRO A 100 2.26 -5.38 -10.76
CA PRO A 100 1.97 -6.26 -11.89
C PRO A 100 2.93 -5.96 -13.04
N ALA A 101 3.12 -6.96 -13.89
CA ALA A 101 3.96 -6.80 -15.06
C ALA A 101 3.23 -6.03 -16.17
N MET A 102 3.99 -5.55 -17.14
CA MET A 102 3.47 -4.73 -18.24
C MET A 102 2.44 -5.42 -19.13
N ASP A 103 2.44 -6.75 -19.15
CA ASP A 103 1.57 -7.65 -19.91
C ASP A 103 0.32 -8.10 -19.14
N GLU A 104 0.08 -7.59 -17.92
CA GLU A 104 -1.05 -7.94 -17.04
C GLU A 104 -2.43 -7.85 -17.73
N ALA A 105 -2.62 -6.88 -18.62
CA ALA A 105 -3.89 -6.70 -19.35
C ALA A 105 -4.15 -7.80 -20.39
N TYR A 106 -3.14 -8.61 -20.73
CA TYR A 106 -3.19 -9.59 -21.80
C TYR A 106 -3.04 -11.03 -21.30
N ALA A 107 -2.04 -11.29 -20.44
CA ALA A 107 -1.71 -12.64 -19.99
C ALA A 107 -1.00 -12.63 -18.64
N ILE A 108 -0.80 -13.83 -18.06
CA ILE A 108 0.15 -14.00 -16.97
C ILE A 108 1.56 -13.58 -17.41
N PRO A 109 2.38 -13.04 -16.51
CA PRO A 109 3.65 -12.43 -16.88
C PRO A 109 4.67 -13.44 -17.40
N THR A 110 5.42 -13.03 -18.42
CA THR A 110 6.68 -13.70 -18.79
C THR A 110 7.79 -13.43 -17.77
N GLU A 111 8.86 -14.23 -17.80
CA GLU A 111 10.03 -13.97 -16.95
C GLU A 111 10.63 -12.57 -17.18
N LYS A 112 10.66 -12.11 -18.43
CA LYS A 112 11.20 -10.79 -18.80
C LYS A 112 10.35 -9.67 -18.22
N THR A 113 9.04 -9.72 -18.41
CA THR A 113 8.11 -8.67 -17.96
C THR A 113 8.01 -8.65 -16.43
N HIS A 114 8.02 -9.81 -15.78
CA HIS A 114 8.10 -9.92 -14.33
C HIS A 114 9.42 -9.35 -13.78
N ARG A 115 10.56 -9.64 -14.43
CA ARG A 115 11.86 -9.08 -14.04
C ARG A 115 11.87 -7.56 -14.13
N LEU A 116 11.26 -6.98 -15.17
CA LEU A 116 11.14 -5.53 -15.29
C LEU A 116 10.30 -4.93 -14.18
N ALA A 117 9.17 -5.56 -13.81
CA ALA A 117 8.37 -5.13 -12.67
C ALA A 117 9.19 -5.15 -11.35
N LEU A 118 9.99 -6.19 -11.12
CA LEU A 118 10.89 -6.23 -9.97
C LEU A 118 11.93 -5.11 -10.01
N ARG A 119 12.51 -4.82 -11.18
CA ARG A 119 13.49 -3.73 -11.36
C ARG A 119 12.88 -2.36 -11.08
N THR A 120 11.61 -2.13 -11.43
CA THR A 120 10.89 -0.89 -11.07
C THR A 120 10.88 -0.65 -9.55
N GLN A 121 10.59 -1.68 -8.76
CA GLN A 121 10.63 -1.59 -7.30
C GLN A 121 12.05 -1.33 -6.77
N GLN A 122 13.05 -2.00 -7.35
CA GLN A 122 14.45 -1.85 -6.95
C GLN A 122 15.01 -0.45 -7.24
N ILE A 123 14.69 0.13 -8.40
CA ILE A 123 15.05 1.52 -8.72
C ILE A 123 14.43 2.46 -7.68
N CYS A 124 13.13 2.30 -7.39
CA CYS A 124 12.46 3.09 -6.37
C CYS A 124 13.17 2.98 -5.02
N ALA A 125 13.47 1.76 -4.55
CA ALA A 125 14.05 1.52 -3.23
C ALA A 125 15.50 1.99 -3.09
N TYR A 126 16.33 1.79 -4.12
CA TYR A 126 17.79 1.91 -4.02
C TYR A 126 18.38 3.14 -4.73
N GLU A 127 17.68 3.72 -5.71
CA GLU A 127 18.24 4.80 -6.53
C GLU A 127 17.60 6.16 -6.28
N THR A 128 16.33 6.21 -5.86
CA THR A 128 15.59 7.50 -5.73
C THR A 128 15.84 8.24 -4.42
N GLY A 129 16.38 7.57 -3.39
CA GLY A 129 16.50 8.13 -2.05
C GLY A 129 15.19 8.19 -1.25
N ILE A 130 14.07 7.67 -1.77
CA ILE A 130 12.76 7.73 -1.10
C ILE A 130 12.75 7.08 0.29
N THR A 131 13.63 6.12 0.51
CA THR A 131 13.77 5.37 1.77
C THR A 131 14.56 6.11 2.84
N LYS A 132 15.10 7.30 2.53
CA LYS A 132 15.96 8.07 3.46
C LYS A 132 15.19 8.86 4.51
N THR A 133 13.90 9.10 4.32
CA THR A 133 13.05 9.86 5.24
C THR A 133 11.73 9.12 5.46
N VAL A 134 11.28 9.02 6.71
CA VAL A 134 9.97 8.44 7.06
C VAL A 134 8.88 9.47 6.78
N ASP A 135 7.80 9.04 6.12
CA ASP A 135 6.64 9.87 5.74
C ASP A 135 7.04 11.25 5.15
N PRO A 136 7.77 11.30 4.01
CA PRO A 136 8.28 12.56 3.46
C PRO A 136 7.16 13.51 3.00
N LEU A 137 5.91 13.06 2.94
CA LEU A 137 4.75 13.89 2.66
C LEU A 137 4.14 14.54 3.91
N GLY A 138 4.62 14.18 5.11
CA GLY A 138 4.13 14.73 6.37
C GLY A 138 4.25 16.25 6.42
N GLY A 139 3.16 16.93 6.78
CA GLY A 139 3.08 18.39 6.81
C GLY A 139 2.79 19.06 5.47
N SER A 140 2.69 18.32 4.36
CA SER A 140 2.20 18.86 3.09
C SER A 140 0.74 19.29 3.23
N TYR A 141 0.45 20.59 3.05
CA TYR A 141 -0.91 21.11 3.18
C TYR A 141 -1.94 20.34 2.34
N TYR A 142 -1.56 19.96 1.12
CA TYR A 142 -2.43 19.22 0.21
C TYR A 142 -2.67 17.78 0.67
N VAL A 143 -1.61 17.05 1.04
CA VAL A 143 -1.72 15.63 1.42
C VAL A 143 -2.40 15.49 2.78
N GLU A 144 -2.13 16.41 3.72
CA GLU A 144 -2.84 16.44 5.01
C GLU A 144 -4.33 16.72 4.80
N ALA A 145 -4.70 17.70 3.97
CA ALA A 145 -6.10 17.98 3.67
C ALA A 145 -6.83 16.82 2.96
N LEU A 146 -6.13 16.00 2.16
CA LEU A 146 -6.70 14.77 1.59
C LEU A 146 -6.81 13.62 2.60
N THR A 147 -6.02 13.65 3.67
CA THR A 147 -5.96 12.59 4.68
C THR A 147 -7.05 12.76 5.74
N ASP A 148 -7.43 14.01 6.02
CA ASP A 148 -8.47 14.44 6.97
C ASP A 148 -9.89 14.20 6.46
#